data_AF-A0A957HA11-F1
#
_entry.id   AF-A0A957HA11-F1
#
_cell.length_a   1.000
_cell.length_b   1.000
_cell.length_c   1.000
_cell.angle_alpha   90.00
_cell.angle_beta   90.00
_cell.angle_gamma   90.00
#
_symmetry.space_group_name_H-M   'P 1'
#
loop_
_entity.id
_entity.type
_entity.pdbx_description
1 polymer ?
#
loop_
_entity_poly.entity_id
_entity_poly.type
_entity_poly.pdbx_seq_one_letter_code
_entity_poly.pdbx_strand_id
1 'polypeptide(L)'
;MRSPVRFLLLTLTLLAPLLLLGWLVQAQPLPATPASSANLQLIGHSGGAVTAIARQGNDLVLASGPVLELLDVSDAGAPARLGMLPLAEPPQALALSGAILYVGDSTGLHWLNAAQPAAMTQVGT
;
A
#
# COMPACT_ATOMS: atom_id res chain seq x y z
N MET A 1 51.64 54.96 -21.42
CA MET A 1 50.57 54.30 -22.19
C MET A 1 50.54 52.83 -21.81
N ARG A 2 49.61 52.42 -20.93
CA ARG A 2 49.47 51.02 -20.49
C ARG A 2 48.59 50.30 -21.52
N SER A 3 49.10 49.23 -22.12
CA SER A 3 48.44 48.56 -23.25
C SER A 3 47.14 47.86 -22.80
N PRO A 4 46.02 48.06 -23.52
CA PRO A 4 44.71 47.49 -23.16
C PRO A 4 44.70 45.95 -23.19
N VAL A 5 45.67 45.35 -23.91
CA VAL A 5 45.81 43.91 -24.11
C VAL A 5 46.21 43.18 -22.81
N ARG A 6 47.01 43.80 -21.94
CA ARG A 6 47.42 43.17 -20.66
C ARG A 6 46.27 43.08 -19.66
N PHE A 7 45.32 44.02 -19.71
CA PHE A 7 44.11 43.98 -18.87
C PHE A 7 43.13 42.90 -19.34
N LEU A 8 43.01 42.68 -20.66
CA LEU A 8 42.14 41.67 -21.25
C LEU A 8 42.62 40.23 -20.98
N LEU A 9 43.93 39.99 -20.94
CA LEU A 9 44.48 38.67 -20.61
C LEU A 9 44.38 38.30 -19.13
N LEU A 10 44.41 39.29 -18.22
CA LEU A 10 44.34 39.06 -16.76
C LEU A 10 42.93 38.78 -16.25
N THR A 11 41.89 39.30 -16.91
CA THR A 11 40.49 39.05 -16.54
C THR A 11 40.02 37.67 -17.02
N LEU A 12 40.57 37.19 -18.14
CA LEU A 12 40.20 35.89 -18.73
C LEU A 12 40.73 34.69 -17.91
N THR A 13 41.91 34.82 -17.29
CA THR A 13 42.50 33.79 -16.40
C THR A 13 41.80 33.69 -15.05
N LEU A 14 41.18 34.78 -14.55
CA LEU A 14 40.41 34.78 -13.31
C LEU A 14 39.00 34.18 -13.47
N LEU A 15 38.45 34.20 -14.70
CA LEU A 15 37.13 33.65 -15.01
C LEU A 15 37.16 32.14 -15.34
N ALA A 16 38.29 31.65 -15.86
CA ALA A 16 38.50 30.24 -16.22
C ALA A 16 38.29 29.24 -15.06
N PRO A 17 38.77 29.46 -13.81
CA PRO A 17 38.55 28.51 -12.71
C PRO A 17 37.08 28.47 -12.24
N LEU A 18 36.34 29.58 -12.36
CA LEU A 18 34.90 29.65 -12.04
C LEU A 18 34.06 28.91 -13.08
N LEU A 19 34.45 28.97 -14.35
CA LEU A 19 33.83 28.18 -15.41
C LEU A 19 34.14 26.68 -15.24
N LEU A 20 35.34 26.31 -14.78
CA LEU A 20 35.69 24.91 -14.50
C LEU A 20 34.90 24.32 -13.33
N LEU A 21 34.63 25.11 -12.27
CA LEU A 21 33.82 24.68 -11.13
C LEU A 21 32.35 24.46 -11.51
N GLY A 22 31.80 25.32 -12.38
CA GLY A 22 30.43 25.16 -12.87
C GLY A 22 30.22 23.90 -13.71
N TRP A 23 31.28 23.42 -14.37
CA TRP A 23 31.27 22.17 -15.13
C TRP A 23 31.42 20.91 -14.26
N LEU A 24 32.00 21.02 -13.06
CA LEU A 24 32.17 19.88 -12.15
C LEU A 24 30.91 19.56 -11.33
N VAL A 25 30.07 20.54 -11.05
CA VAL A 25 28.83 20.35 -10.28
C VAL A 25 27.68 20.05 -11.23
N GLN A 26 27.72 18.89 -11.87
CA GLN A 26 26.50 18.32 -12.43
C GLN A 26 25.82 17.51 -11.33
N ALA A 27 24.57 17.86 -11.00
CA ALA A 27 23.75 17.05 -10.12
C ALA A 27 23.54 15.69 -10.80
N GLN A 28 24.31 14.68 -10.39
CA GLN A 28 24.03 13.32 -10.82
C GLN A 28 22.68 12.94 -10.21
N PRO A 29 21.72 12.45 -11.01
CA PRO A 29 20.50 11.88 -10.45
C PRO A 29 20.91 10.78 -9.47
N LEU A 30 20.35 10.81 -8.26
CA LEU A 30 20.58 9.79 -7.25
C LEU A 30 20.45 8.41 -7.93
N PRO A 31 21.37 7.47 -7.70
CA PRO A 31 21.18 6.12 -8.18
C PRO A 31 19.84 5.63 -7.62
N ALA A 32 18.85 5.49 -8.49
CA ALA A 32 17.62 4.82 -8.14
C ALA A 32 18.03 3.38 -7.82
N THR A 33 17.97 3.00 -6.55
CA THR A 33 18.02 1.59 -6.19
C THR A 33 16.94 0.90 -7.01
N PRO A 34 17.27 -0.04 -7.92
CA PRO A 34 16.23 -0.81 -8.58
C PRO A 34 15.43 -1.46 -7.45
N ALA A 35 14.15 -1.10 -7.34
CA ALA A 35 13.25 -1.77 -6.43
C ALA A 35 13.30 -3.24 -6.82
N SER A 36 13.93 -4.06 -5.96
CA SER A 36 14.07 -5.50 -6.20
C SER A 36 12.69 -6.02 -6.53
N SER A 37 12.49 -6.51 -7.75
CA SER A 37 11.24 -7.16 -8.11
C SER A 37 11.12 -8.36 -7.20
N ALA A 38 10.31 -8.23 -6.14
CA ALA A 38 10.03 -9.34 -5.25
C ALA A 38 9.52 -10.48 -6.13
N ASN A 39 10.24 -11.60 -6.15
CA ASN A 39 9.76 -12.81 -6.81
C ASN A 39 8.51 -13.26 -6.04
N LEU A 40 7.33 -12.86 -6.52
CA LEU A 40 6.05 -13.22 -5.93
C LEU A 40 5.78 -14.70 -6.22
N GLN A 41 5.66 -15.51 -5.17
CA GLN A 41 5.27 -16.90 -5.27
C GLN A 41 3.81 -17.05 -4.83
N LEU A 42 3.00 -17.70 -5.67
CA LEU A 42 1.65 -18.13 -5.28
C LEU A 42 1.76 -19.32 -4.33
N ILE A 43 1.41 -19.11 -3.06
CA ILE A 43 1.43 -20.14 -2.01
C ILE A 43 0.06 -20.76 -1.71
N GLY A 44 -1.02 -20.16 -2.21
CA GLY A 44 -2.39 -20.63 -2.02
C GLY A 44 -3.41 -19.68 -2.64
N HIS A 45 -4.66 -20.14 -2.76
CA HIS A 45 -5.78 -19.32 -3.17
C HIS A 45 -7.07 -19.81 -2.50
N SER A 46 -7.92 -18.87 -2.05
CA SER A 46 -9.34 -19.14 -1.84
C SER A 46 -10.04 -18.88 -3.18
N GLY A 47 -10.74 -19.87 -3.71
CA GLY A 47 -11.52 -19.69 -4.94
C GLY A 47 -12.65 -18.67 -4.75
N GLY A 48 -13.20 -18.16 -5.85
CA GLY A 48 -14.29 -17.18 -5.83
C GLY A 48 -13.81 -15.73 -6.03
N ALA A 49 -14.77 -14.84 -6.24
CA ALA A 49 -14.50 -13.41 -6.38
C ALA A 49 -14.53 -12.74 -5.01
N VAL A 50 -13.38 -12.23 -4.57
CA VAL A 50 -13.28 -11.45 -3.33
C VAL A 50 -13.41 -9.97 -3.69
N THR A 51 -14.43 -9.29 -3.15
CA THR A 51 -14.70 -7.87 -3.44
C THR A 51 -14.00 -6.93 -2.47
N ALA A 52 -13.83 -7.34 -1.22
CA ALA A 52 -13.21 -6.55 -0.17
C ALA A 52 -12.55 -7.45 0.88
N ILE A 53 -11.53 -6.92 1.56
CA ILE A 53 -10.83 -7.59 2.67
C ILE A 53 -10.60 -6.61 3.82
N ALA A 54 -10.61 -7.11 5.05
CA ALA A 54 -10.18 -6.35 6.23
C ALA A 54 -9.40 -7.26 7.19
N ARG A 55 -8.29 -6.78 7.75
CA ARG A 55 -7.40 -7.57 8.60
C ARG A 55 -7.15 -6.89 9.94
N GLN A 56 -7.13 -7.67 11.01
CA GLN A 56 -6.60 -7.27 12.31
C GLN A 56 -5.80 -8.43 12.92
N GLY A 57 -4.50 -8.22 13.14
CA GLY A 57 -3.63 -9.29 13.64
C GLY A 57 -3.61 -10.49 12.70
N ASN A 58 -4.08 -11.64 13.18
CA ASN A 58 -4.15 -12.88 12.40
C ASN A 58 -5.56 -13.14 11.86
N ASP A 59 -6.53 -12.29 12.20
CA ASP A 59 -7.89 -12.39 11.68
C ASP A 59 -8.00 -11.63 10.36
N LEU A 60 -8.51 -12.30 9.33
CA LEU A 60 -8.78 -11.77 8.01
C LEU A 60 -10.25 -12.00 7.65
N VAL A 61 -10.98 -10.92 7.39
CA VAL A 61 -12.33 -10.98 6.85
C VAL A 61 -12.27 -10.79 5.34
N LEU A 62 -12.91 -11.68 4.59
CA LEU A 62 -13.10 -11.61 3.15
C LEU A 62 -14.59 -11.42 2.83
N ALA A 63 -14.90 -10.59 1.84
CA ALA A 63 -16.22 -10.56 1.22
C ALA A 63 -16.18 -11.37 -0.07
N SER A 64 -16.85 -12.52 -0.09
CA SER A 64 -17.01 -13.39 -1.25
C SER A 64 -18.48 -13.38 -1.70
N GLY A 65 -18.81 -12.47 -2.63
CA GLY A 65 -20.21 -12.20 -2.97
C GLY A 65 -20.99 -11.63 -1.78
N PRO A 66 -22.21 -12.11 -1.48
CA PRO A 66 -22.99 -11.68 -0.31
C PRO A 66 -22.59 -12.41 0.97
N VAL A 67 -21.37 -12.94 1.06
CA VAL A 67 -20.91 -13.74 2.20
C VAL A 67 -19.63 -13.14 2.76
N LEU A 68 -19.63 -12.89 4.07
CA LEU A 68 -18.41 -12.61 4.81
C LEU A 68 -17.80 -13.91 5.32
N GLU A 69 -16.51 -14.06 5.12
CA GLU A 69 -15.73 -15.18 5.62
C GLU A 69 -14.68 -14.64 6.56
N LEU A 70 -14.58 -15.20 7.76
CA LEU A 70 -13.53 -14.87 8.70
C LEU A 70 -12.52 -16.01 8.75
N LEU A 71 -11.25 -15.67 8.58
CA LEU A 71 -10.15 -16.61 8.48
C LEU A 71 -9.07 -16.25 9.51
N ASP A 72 -8.50 -17.27 10.12
CA ASP A 72 -7.22 -17.21 10.80
C ASP A 72 -6.12 -17.39 9.75
N VAL A 73 -5.28 -16.37 9.60
CA VAL A 73 -4.12 -16.34 8.71
C VAL A 73 -2.79 -16.39 9.47
N SER A 74 -2.79 -17.01 10.66
CA SER A 74 -1.58 -17.30 11.44
C SER A 74 -0.55 -18.10 10.65
N ASP A 75 -1.02 -19.06 9.86
CA ASP A 75 -0.22 -19.76 8.86
C ASP A 75 -0.62 -19.27 7.47
N ALA A 76 0.26 -18.51 6.81
CA ALA A 76 0.03 -17.95 5.49
C ALA A 76 -0.10 -19.03 4.39
N GLY A 77 0.45 -20.23 4.61
CA GLY A 77 0.34 -21.36 3.69
C GLY A 77 -0.94 -22.18 3.90
N ALA A 78 -1.58 -22.05 5.06
CA ALA A 78 -2.77 -22.82 5.42
C ALA A 78 -3.77 -21.97 6.24
N PRO A 79 -4.39 -20.94 5.64
CA PRO A 79 -5.39 -20.14 6.33
C PRO A 79 -6.62 -20.99 6.70
N ALA A 80 -7.10 -20.84 7.94
CA ALA A 80 -8.22 -21.62 8.48
C ALA A 80 -9.48 -20.76 8.58
N ARG A 81 -10.60 -21.22 8.01
CA ARG A 81 -11.88 -20.52 8.13
C ARG A 81 -12.45 -20.68 9.55
N LEU A 82 -12.60 -19.56 10.26
CA LEU A 82 -13.18 -19.50 11.60
C LEU A 82 -14.70 -19.33 11.58
N GLY A 83 -15.25 -18.71 10.54
CA GLY A 83 -16.68 -18.45 10.46
C GLY A 83 -17.14 -17.90 9.12
N MET A 84 -18.45 -17.82 8.96
CA MET A 84 -19.12 -17.34 7.76
C MET A 84 -20.44 -16.65 8.11
N LEU A 85 -20.72 -15.51 7.49
CA LEU A 85 -21.95 -14.76 7.67
C LEU A 85 -22.53 -14.34 6.31
N PRO A 86 -23.68 -14.90 5.90
CA PRO A 86 -24.44 -14.39 4.77
C PRO A 86 -25.02 -13.00 5.07
N LEU A 87 -24.97 -12.12 4.08
CA LEU A 87 -25.56 -10.79 4.06
C LEU A 87 -26.65 -10.71 2.99
N ALA A 88 -27.49 -9.68 3.09
CA ALA A 88 -28.51 -9.42 2.08
C ALA A 88 -27.88 -8.94 0.76
N GLU A 89 -26.88 -8.07 0.85
CA GLU A 89 -26.22 -7.45 -0.30
C GLU A 89 -24.71 -7.72 -0.27
N PRO A 90 -24.05 -7.74 -1.45
CA PRO A 90 -22.61 -7.95 -1.55
C PRO A 90 -21.84 -6.72 -1.01
N PRO A 91 -20.91 -6.91 -0.05
CA PRO A 91 -20.06 -5.85 0.44
C PRO A 91 -19.17 -5.28 -0.66
N GLN A 92 -19.04 -3.96 -0.65
CA GLN A 92 -18.13 -3.20 -1.52
C GLN A 92 -16.90 -2.71 -0.76
N ALA A 93 -17.01 -2.51 0.55
CA ALA A 93 -15.90 -2.09 1.40
C ALA A 93 -16.01 -2.72 2.79
N LEU A 94 -14.85 -3.03 3.38
CA LEU A 94 -14.73 -3.54 4.74
C LEU A 94 -13.69 -2.72 5.52
N ALA A 95 -13.96 -2.44 6.79
CA ALA A 95 -12.98 -1.90 7.72
C ALA A 95 -13.15 -2.54 9.10
N LEU A 96 -12.05 -2.98 9.71
CA LEU A 96 -12.07 -3.65 11.02
C LEU A 96 -11.43 -2.74 12.06
N SER A 97 -12.16 -2.46 13.15
CA SER A 97 -11.71 -1.65 14.28
C SER A 97 -11.99 -2.38 15.58
N GLY A 98 -10.96 -3.07 16.08
CA GLY A 98 -11.13 -3.97 17.22
C GLY A 98 -12.13 -5.08 16.87
N ALA A 99 -13.14 -5.24 17.72
CA ALA A 99 -14.21 -6.21 17.52
C ALA A 99 -15.29 -5.77 16.53
N ILE A 100 -15.23 -4.56 15.95
CA ILE A 100 -16.29 -4.05 15.07
C ILE A 100 -15.83 -4.08 13.63
N LEU A 101 -16.58 -4.80 12.79
CA LEU A 101 -16.42 -4.80 11.34
C LEU A 101 -17.46 -3.87 10.73
N TYR A 102 -16.99 -2.83 10.06
CA TYR A 102 -17.80 -1.93 9.25
C TYR A 102 -17.90 -2.47 7.83
N VAL A 103 -19.12 -2.54 7.30
CA VAL A 103 -19.46 -3.12 6.00
C VAL A 103 -20.22 -2.09 5.20
N GLY A 104 -19.61 -1.60 4.12
CA GLY A 104 -20.29 -0.76 3.14
C GLY A 104 -20.84 -1.59 2.00
N ASP A 105 -22.11 -1.44 1.68
CA ASP A 105 -22.78 -2.07 0.54
C ASP A 105 -23.66 -1.09 -0.24
N SER A 106 -24.48 -1.61 -1.17
CA SER A 106 -25.40 -0.84 -2.01
C SER A 106 -26.51 -0.12 -1.22
N THR A 107 -26.77 -0.55 0.00
CA THR A 107 -27.86 -0.06 0.86
C THR A 107 -27.38 0.88 1.95
N GLY A 108 -26.10 0.83 2.33
CA GLY A 108 -25.53 1.72 3.34
C GLY A 108 -24.30 1.16 4.03
N LEU A 109 -24.10 1.62 5.27
CA LEU A 109 -23.01 1.21 6.15
C LEU A 109 -23.58 0.42 7.33
N HIS A 110 -23.17 -0.83 7.44
CA HIS A 110 -23.55 -1.73 8.54
C HIS A 110 -22.36 -1.96 9.46
N TRP A 111 -22.62 -2.35 10.70
CA TRP A 111 -21.56 -2.79 11.61
C TRP A 111 -21.92 -4.11 12.28
N LEU A 112 -20.93 -4.99 12.31
CA LEU A 112 -21.03 -6.37 12.77
C LEU A 112 -20.08 -6.58 13.95
N ASN A 113 -20.47 -7.42 14.90
CA ASN A 113 -19.58 -7.86 15.95
C ASN A 113 -18.74 -9.03 15.44
N ALA A 114 -17.43 -8.81 15.33
CA ALA A 114 -16.42 -9.78 14.96
C ALA A 114 -15.66 -10.36 16.17
N ALA A 115 -16.06 -10.04 17.42
CA ALA A 115 -15.41 -10.56 18.63
C ALA A 115 -15.46 -12.08 18.77
N GLN A 116 -16.49 -12.72 18.20
CA GLN A 116 -16.67 -14.17 18.23
C GLN A 116 -16.67 -14.71 16.81
N PRO A 117 -15.54 -15.26 16.33
CA PRO A 117 -15.37 -15.62 14.93
C PRO A 117 -16.41 -16.59 14.38
N ALA A 118 -16.82 -17.55 15.20
CA ALA A 118 -17.83 -18.55 14.84
C ALA A 118 -19.28 -18.03 14.92
N ALA A 119 -19.48 -16.82 15.45
CA ALA A 119 -20.79 -16.23 15.72
C ALA A 119 -20.80 -14.73 15.35
N MET A 120 -20.25 -14.38 14.17
CA MET A 120 -20.41 -13.03 13.66
C MET A 120 -21.90 -12.69 13.58
N THR A 121 -22.31 -11.62 14.25
CA THR A 121 -23.71 -11.15 14.24
C THR A 121 -23.80 -9.69 13.86
N GLN A 122 -24.88 -9.35 13.17
CA GLN A 122 -25.20 -7.97 12.87
C GLN A 122 -25.60 -7.22 14.14
N VAL A 123 -24.96 -6.08 14.36
CA VAL A 123 -25.21 -5.22 15.52
C VAL A 123 -26.11 -4.04 15.13
N GLY A 124 -26.00 -3.55 13.89
CA GLY A 124 -26.83 -2.46 13.39
C GLY A 124 -26.69 -2.21 11.89
N THR A 125 -27.55 -1.30 11.41
CA THR A 125 -27.70 -0.80 10.03
C THR A 125 -27.86 0.71 10.03
#